data_AF-A0A846PDP7-F1
#
_entry.id   AF-A0A846PDP7-F1
#
_cell.length_a   1.000
_cell.length_b   1.000
_cell.length_c   1.000
_cell.angle_alpha   90.00
_cell.angle_beta   90.00
_cell.angle_gamma   90.00
#
_symmetry.space_group_name_H-M   'P 1'
#
loop_
_entity.id
_entity.type
_entity.pdbx_description
1 polymer ?
#
loop_
_entity_poly.entity_id
_entity_poly.type
_entity_poly.pdbx_seq_one_letter_code
_entity_poly.pdbx_strand_id
1 'polypeptide(L)'
;MLLGLAFLILLILSYFENVIFFQTLNTLFLNQLLAFFMFFVHNITVISLILLGMTFYVELVVQGFFQGQKHERVILEHPRTFAIVFTILIVFLSILRGSTLIFGEIMVDELPKILLTSVPIGIVEGYSIYLTIKKTLSRTISLKALAYIYGIFFIAAVVEVGFINLLM
;
A
#
# COMPACT_ATOMS: atom_id res chain seq x y z
N MET A 1 -8.01 1.35 -22.34
CA MET A 1 -8.17 -0.13 -22.35
C MET A 1 -6.94 -0.86 -21.82
N LEU A 2 -5.72 -0.58 -22.32
CA LEU A 2 -4.50 -1.27 -21.87
C LEU A 2 -4.24 -1.13 -20.35
N LEU A 3 -4.39 0.08 -19.78
CA LEU A 3 -4.22 0.33 -18.34
C LEU A 3 -5.18 -0.47 -17.47
N GLY A 4 -6.46 -0.55 -17.87
CA GLY A 4 -7.47 -1.31 -17.14
C GLY A 4 -7.17 -2.81 -17.14
N LEU A 5 -6.62 -3.34 -18.24
CA LEU A 5 -6.21 -4.74 -18.34
C LEU A 5 -4.98 -5.02 -17.47
N ALA A 6 -3.99 -4.12 -17.47
CA ALA A 6 -2.86 -4.18 -16.55
C ALA A 6 -3.30 -4.12 -15.08
N PHE A 7 -4.32 -3.32 -14.78
CA PHE A 7 -4.90 -3.22 -13.43
C PHE A 7 -5.56 -4.52 -13.01
N LEU A 8 -6.31 -5.14 -13.92
CA LEU A 8 -6.96 -6.43 -13.69
C LEU A 8 -5.93 -7.55 -13.46
N ILE A 9 -4.84 -7.57 -14.24
CA ILE A 9 -3.73 -8.52 -14.05
C ILE A 9 -3.09 -8.33 -12.67
N LEU A 10 -2.77 -7.09 -12.27
CA LEU A 10 -2.20 -6.81 -10.95
C LEU A 10 -3.18 -7.16 -9.82
N LEU A 11 -4.48 -6.99 -10.04
CA LEU A 11 -5.50 -7.34 -9.06
C LEU A 11 -5.57 -8.85 -8.86
N ILE A 12 -5.54 -9.63 -9.95
CA ILE A 12 -5.48 -11.09 -9.89
C ILE A 12 -4.18 -11.53 -9.18
N LEU A 13 -3.05 -10.91 -9.51
CA LEU A 13 -1.77 -11.22 -8.87
C LEU A 13 -1.82 -10.93 -7.36
N SER A 14 -2.39 -9.79 -6.97
CA SER A 14 -2.57 -9.42 -5.56
C SER A 14 -3.48 -10.39 -4.82
N TYR A 15 -4.52 -10.92 -5.47
CA TYR A 15 -5.36 -11.95 -4.89
C TYR A 15 -4.57 -13.23 -4.57
N PHE A 16 -3.80 -13.73 -5.54
CA PHE A 16 -2.98 -14.94 -5.32
C PHE A 16 -1.89 -14.71 -4.28
N GLU A 17 -1.21 -13.57 -4.32
CA GLU A 17 -0.20 -13.19 -3.33
C GLU A 17 -0.79 -13.18 -1.92
N ASN A 18 -1.96 -12.58 -1.74
CA ASN A 18 -2.65 -12.53 -0.45
C ASN A 18 -3.07 -13.94 0.04
N VAL A 19 -3.53 -14.82 -0.85
CA VAL A 19 -3.84 -16.22 -0.49
C VAL A 19 -2.58 -16.97 -0.05
N ILE A 20 -1.48 -16.82 -0.79
CA ILE A 20 -0.19 -17.45 -0.47
C ILE A 20 0.35 -16.92 0.86
N PHE A 21 0.23 -15.61 1.11
CA PHE A 21 0.62 -14.96 2.37
C PHE A 21 -0.05 -15.62 3.56
N PHE A 22 -1.38 -15.78 3.50
CA PHE A 22 -2.12 -16.41 4.59
C PHE A 22 -1.81 -17.88 4.78
N GLN A 23 -1.56 -18.62 3.70
CA GLN A 23 -1.21 -20.04 3.80
C GLN A 23 0.21 -20.28 4.34
N THR A 24 1.14 -19.34 4.14
CA THR A 24 2.56 -19.48 4.52
C THR A 24 2.94 -18.70 5.77
N LEU A 25 1.98 -18.04 6.43
CA LEU A 25 2.24 -17.18 7.60
C LEU A 25 3.07 -17.86 8.69
N ASN A 26 2.78 -19.12 9.01
CA ASN A 26 3.55 -19.90 10.00
C ASN A 26 4.98 -20.23 9.55
N THR A 27 5.21 -20.45 8.25
CA THR A 27 6.55 -20.76 7.71
C THR A 27 7.37 -19.50 7.46
N LEU A 28 6.72 -18.35 7.25
CA LEU A 28 7.36 -17.04 7.11
C LEU A 28 8.07 -16.64 8.41
N PHE A 29 7.45 -16.85 9.58
CA PHE A 29 8.11 -16.58 10.87
C PHE A 29 9.36 -17.43 11.12
N LEU A 30 9.46 -18.60 10.47
CA LEU A 30 10.62 -19.49 10.61
C LEU A 30 11.76 -19.17 9.63
N ASN A 31 11.48 -18.44 8.54
CA ASN A 31 12.45 -18.14 7.50
C ASN A 31 12.47 -16.63 7.18
N GLN A 32 13.41 -15.92 7.81
CA GLN A 32 13.55 -14.46 7.72
C GLN A 32 13.69 -13.94 6.29
N LEU A 33 14.42 -14.67 5.43
CA LEU A 33 14.63 -14.26 4.05
C LEU A 33 13.33 -14.40 3.25
N LEU A 34 12.55 -15.45 3.50
CA LEU A 34 11.23 -15.62 2.91
C LEU A 34 10.26 -14.52 3.39
N ALA A 35 10.26 -14.22 4.69
CA ALA A 35 9.46 -13.12 5.27
C ALA A 35 9.78 -11.78 4.60
N PHE A 36 11.07 -11.47 4.45
CA PHE A 36 11.52 -10.25 3.77
C PHE A 36 10.96 -10.13 2.35
N PHE A 37 11.15 -11.17 1.53
CA PHE A 37 10.67 -11.15 0.15
C PHE A 37 9.15 -11.04 0.09
N MET A 38 8.45 -11.71 1.01
CA MET A 38 7.00 -11.68 1.04
C MET A 38 6.45 -10.28 1.35
N PHE A 39 6.95 -9.64 2.42
CA PHE A 39 6.55 -8.27 2.76
C PHE A 39 6.89 -7.28 1.65
N PHE A 40 8.08 -7.42 1.06
CA PHE A 40 8.51 -6.54 -0.03
C PHE A 40 7.63 -6.69 -1.29
N VAL A 41 7.31 -7.93 -1.69
CA VAL A 41 6.43 -8.19 -2.85
C VAL A 41 5.00 -7.74 -2.58
N HIS A 42 4.46 -7.98 -1.38
CA HIS A 42 3.15 -7.49 -0.97
C HIS A 42 3.07 -5.97 -1.15
N ASN A 43 4.03 -5.26 -0.57
CA ASN A 43 4.09 -3.82 -0.59
C ASN A 43 4.28 -3.22 -1.99
N ILE A 44 5.14 -3.83 -2.82
CA ILE A 44 5.28 -3.43 -4.23
C ILE A 44 3.97 -3.64 -5.00
N THR A 45 3.27 -4.74 -4.74
CA THR A 45 2.02 -5.05 -5.44
C THR A 45 0.95 -4.04 -5.08
N VAL A 46 0.79 -3.73 -3.80
CA VAL A 46 -0.15 -2.72 -3.29
C VAL A 46 0.14 -1.35 -3.90
N ILE A 47 1.39 -0.88 -3.86
CA ILE A 47 1.72 0.44 -4.39
C ILE A 47 1.58 0.51 -5.92
N SER A 48 1.87 -0.58 -6.63
CA SER A 48 1.69 -0.68 -8.08
C SER A 48 0.21 -0.59 -8.45
N LEU A 49 -0.67 -1.23 -7.68
CA LEU A 49 -2.12 -1.11 -7.85
C LEU A 49 -2.60 0.33 -7.61
N ILE A 50 -2.11 0.98 -6.54
CA ILE A 50 -2.45 2.39 -6.27
C ILE A 50 -1.96 3.28 -7.41
N LEU A 51 -0.69 3.15 -7.82
CA LEU A 51 -0.11 3.92 -8.92
C LEU A 51 -0.95 3.78 -10.20
N LEU A 52 -1.26 2.54 -10.58
CA LEU A 52 -1.98 2.26 -11.81
C LEU A 52 -3.44 2.70 -11.73
N GLY A 53 -4.12 2.48 -10.60
CA GLY A 53 -5.48 2.93 -10.36
C GLY A 53 -5.60 4.45 -10.40
N MET A 54 -4.67 5.16 -9.77
CA MET A 54 -4.64 6.63 -9.80
C MET A 54 -4.27 7.16 -11.19
N THR A 55 -3.39 6.49 -11.94
CA THR A 55 -3.07 6.85 -13.33
C THR A 55 -4.29 6.67 -14.23
N PHE A 56 -5.00 5.54 -14.08
CA PHE A 56 -6.23 5.27 -14.79
C PHE A 56 -7.30 6.32 -14.48
N TYR A 57 -7.47 6.70 -13.22
CA TYR A 57 -8.35 7.79 -12.80
C TYR A 57 -8.01 9.11 -13.48
N VAL A 58 -6.73 9.52 -13.45
CA VAL A 58 -6.27 10.76 -14.09
C VAL A 58 -6.57 10.74 -15.59
N GLU A 59 -6.31 9.62 -16.28
CA GLU A 59 -6.59 9.48 -17.70
C GLU A 59 -8.09 9.61 -18.02
N LEU A 60 -8.96 8.96 -17.24
CA LEU A 60 -10.41 9.06 -17.43
C LEU A 60 -10.93 10.50 -17.25
N VAL A 61 -10.46 11.19 -16.21
CA VAL A 61 -10.89 12.58 -15.94
C VAL A 61 -10.35 13.54 -17.00
N VAL A 62 -9.10 13.36 -17.45
CA VAL A 62 -8.49 14.20 -18.50
C VAL A 62 -9.15 13.97 -19.86
N GLN A 63 -9.52 12.74 -20.20
CA GLN A 63 -10.21 12.40 -21.45
C GLN A 63 -11.67 12.89 -21.48
N GLY A 64 -12.16 13.51 -20.39
CA GLY A 64 -13.51 14.06 -20.33
C GLY A 64 -14.59 12.97 -20.35
N PHE A 65 -14.24 11.74 -19.95
CA PHE A 65 -15.19 10.63 -19.88
C PHE A 65 -16.39 10.97 -18.98
N PHE A 66 -16.12 11.78 -17.97
CA PHE A 66 -17.13 12.35 -17.09
C PHE A 66 -17.43 13.80 -17.51
N GLN A 67 -18.32 13.94 -18.50
CA GLN A 67 -18.73 15.24 -18.99
C GLN A 67 -19.47 16.03 -17.89
N GLY A 68 -18.88 17.13 -17.40
CA GLY A 68 -19.60 18.20 -16.68
C GLY A 68 -19.69 18.11 -15.16
N GLN A 69 -19.14 17.09 -14.50
CA GLN A 69 -19.19 17.01 -13.03
C GLN A 69 -17.99 17.73 -12.39
N LYS A 70 -18.24 18.87 -11.75
CA LYS A 70 -17.21 19.69 -11.06
C LYS A 70 -16.43 18.91 -9.98
N HIS A 71 -17.04 17.90 -9.38
CA HIS A 71 -16.50 17.17 -8.23
C HIS A 71 -15.27 16.30 -8.54
N GLU A 72 -15.14 15.79 -9.76
CA GLU A 72 -14.08 14.83 -10.07
C GLU A 72 -12.74 15.52 -10.36
N ARG A 73 -12.79 16.76 -10.85
CA ARG A 73 -11.60 17.61 -10.97
C ARG A 73 -11.05 18.05 -9.62
N VAL A 74 -11.88 18.07 -8.56
CA VAL A 74 -11.43 18.46 -7.20
C VAL A 74 -10.26 17.59 -6.74
N ILE A 75 -10.26 16.29 -7.08
CA ILE A 75 -9.18 15.36 -6.73
C ILE A 75 -7.88 15.73 -7.47
N LEU A 76 -7.98 16.17 -8.74
CA LEU A 76 -6.83 16.63 -9.53
C LEU A 76 -6.34 18.02 -9.12
N GLU A 77 -7.24 18.89 -8.66
CA GLU A 77 -6.94 20.25 -8.19
C GLU A 77 -6.30 20.26 -6.80
N HIS A 78 -6.67 19.31 -5.94
CA HIS A 78 -6.14 19.16 -4.58
C HIS A 78 -5.48 17.79 -4.32
N PRO A 79 -4.44 17.42 -5.10
CA PRO A 79 -3.80 16.10 -5.02
C PRO A 79 -3.16 15.84 -3.65
N ARG A 80 -2.71 16.90 -2.96
CA ARG A 80 -2.12 16.80 -1.62
C ARG A 80 -3.15 16.40 -0.57
N THR A 81 -4.33 17.03 -0.57
CA THR A 81 -5.39 16.75 0.40
C THR A 81 -5.93 15.35 0.23
N PHE A 82 -6.18 14.94 -1.01
CA PHE A 82 -6.61 13.58 -1.32
C PHE A 82 -5.56 12.54 -0.87
N ALA A 83 -4.28 12.77 -1.19
CA ALA A 83 -3.21 11.86 -0.78
C ALA A 83 -3.15 11.69 0.75
N ILE A 84 -3.33 12.77 1.52
CA ILE A 84 -3.35 12.69 2.99
C ILE A 84 -4.51 11.82 3.48
N VAL A 85 -5.74 12.11 3.03
CA VAL A 85 -6.94 11.38 3.46
C VAL A 85 -6.84 9.90 3.08
N PHE A 86 -6.41 9.61 1.85
CA PHE A 86 -6.30 8.24 1.36
C PHE A 86 -5.19 7.45 2.07
N THR A 87 -4.05 8.08 2.39
CA THR A 87 -3.02 7.48 3.22
C THR A 87 -3.53 7.13 4.61
N ILE A 88 -4.27 8.05 5.26
CA ILE A 88 -4.88 7.79 6.57
C ILE A 88 -5.82 6.59 6.50
N LEU A 89 -6.67 6.52 5.47
CA LEU A 89 -7.58 5.39 5.25
C LEU A 89 -6.82 4.07 5.08
N ILE A 90 -5.76 4.03 4.27
CA ILE A 90 -4.99 2.79 4.07
C ILE A 90 -4.30 2.37 5.37
N VAL A 91 -3.61 3.28 6.06
CA VAL A 91 -2.93 2.95 7.32
C VAL A 91 -3.94 2.42 8.34
N PHE A 92 -5.12 3.03 8.44
CA PHE A 92 -6.18 2.57 9.32
C PHE A 92 -6.67 1.15 8.95
N LEU A 93 -6.92 0.88 7.67
CA LEU A 93 -7.32 -0.45 7.20
C LEU A 93 -6.23 -1.50 7.42
N SER A 94 -4.95 -1.14 7.24
CA SER A 94 -3.82 -2.05 7.49
C SER A 94 -3.73 -2.45 8.96
N ILE A 95 -3.92 -1.50 9.89
CA ILE A 95 -3.96 -1.79 11.34
C ILE A 95 -5.13 -2.71 11.66
N LEU A 96 -6.32 -2.45 11.09
CA LEU A 96 -7.51 -3.26 11.32
C LEU A 96 -7.36 -4.68 10.74
N ARG A 97 -6.69 -4.83 9.60
CA ARG A 97 -6.33 -6.13 9.03
C ARG A 97 -5.38 -6.90 9.96
N GLY A 98 -4.32 -6.24 10.44
CA GLY A 98 -3.35 -6.83 11.36
C GLY A 98 -3.98 -7.34 12.66
N SER A 99 -4.93 -6.59 13.24
CA SER A 99 -5.62 -7.02 14.46
C SER A 99 -6.51 -8.24 14.23
N THR A 100 -7.26 -8.29 13.12
CA THR A 100 -8.10 -9.47 12.77
C THR A 100 -7.27 -10.73 12.51
N LEU A 101 -6.03 -10.58 12.01
CA LEU A 101 -5.16 -11.69 11.66
C LEU A 101 -4.48 -12.35 12.84
N ILE A 102 -4.06 -11.57 13.84
CA ILE A 102 -3.27 -12.09 14.96
C ILE A 102 -4.18 -12.70 16.03
N PHE A 103 -5.40 -12.19 16.22
CA PHE A 103 -6.23 -12.53 17.39
C PHE A 103 -7.57 -13.20 17.07
N GLY A 104 -8.02 -13.27 15.81
CA GLY A 104 -9.30 -13.90 15.44
C GLY A 104 -10.57 -13.19 15.93
N GLU A 105 -10.45 -12.32 16.95
CA GLU A 105 -11.44 -11.39 17.48
C GLU A 105 -10.79 -10.01 17.67
N ILE A 106 -11.59 -8.93 17.77
CA ILE A 106 -11.11 -7.57 18.08
C ILE A 106 -10.76 -7.53 19.57
N MET A 107 -9.64 -8.13 19.97
CA MET A 107 -9.13 -8.05 21.33
C MET A 107 -8.44 -6.69 21.52
N VAL A 108 -9.17 -5.75 22.11
CA VAL A 108 -8.74 -4.36 22.35
C VAL A 108 -7.51 -4.28 23.27
N ASP A 109 -7.23 -5.33 24.05
CA ASP A 109 -6.17 -5.35 25.07
C ASP A 109 -4.74 -5.51 24.51
N GLU A 110 -4.57 -6.19 23.37
CA GLU A 110 -3.25 -6.38 22.71
C GLU A 110 -2.99 -5.36 21.58
N LEU A 111 -4.05 -4.64 21.18
CA LEU A 111 -4.06 -3.57 20.17
C LEU A 111 -2.98 -2.49 20.41
N PRO A 112 -2.69 -2.05 21.65
CA PRO A 112 -1.65 -1.06 21.92
C PRO A 112 -0.23 -1.56 21.60
N LYS A 113 0.05 -2.86 21.82
CA LYS A 113 1.36 -3.45 21.52
C LYS A 113 1.55 -3.62 20.01
N ILE A 114 0.52 -4.11 19.30
CA ILE A 114 0.52 -4.20 17.84
C ILE A 114 0.70 -2.82 17.22
N LEU A 115 -0.04 -1.81 17.71
CA LEU A 115 0.13 -0.43 17.28
C LEU A 115 1.57 0.05 17.51
N LEU A 116 2.17 -0.20 18.68
CA LEU A 116 3.53 0.26 18.95
C LEU A 116 4.56 -0.33 17.97
N THR A 117 4.39 -1.59 17.58
CA THR A 117 5.32 -2.28 16.66
C THR A 117 5.00 -2.00 15.20
N SER A 118 3.73 -1.82 14.83
CA SER A 118 3.30 -1.54 13.46
C SER A 118 3.32 -0.05 13.10
N VAL A 119 3.32 0.87 14.07
CA VAL A 119 3.31 2.32 13.82
C VAL A 119 4.57 2.81 13.09
N PRO A 120 5.81 2.43 13.47
CA PRO A 120 7.00 2.85 12.75
C PRO A 120 6.95 2.42 11.27
N ILE A 121 6.51 1.19 11.02
CA ILE A 121 6.37 0.63 9.67
C ILE A 121 5.25 1.34 8.91
N GLY A 122 4.08 1.48 9.53
CA GLY A 122 2.92 2.16 8.96
C GLY A 122 3.19 3.64 8.63
N ILE A 123 4.08 4.32 9.35
CA ILE A 123 4.53 5.68 9.00
C ILE A 123 5.37 5.66 7.71
N VAL A 124 6.32 4.73 7.59
CA VAL A 124 7.20 4.61 6.41
C VAL A 124 6.40 4.20 5.17
N GLU A 125 5.53 3.22 5.29
CA GLU A 125 4.62 2.78 4.23
C GLU A 125 3.61 3.88 3.88
N GLY A 126 3.00 4.50 4.89
CA GLY A 126 2.05 5.59 4.71
C GLY A 126 2.67 6.78 3.95
N TYR A 127 3.91 7.13 4.26
CA TYR A 127 4.65 8.16 3.53
C TYR A 127 4.86 7.78 2.06
N SER A 128 5.20 6.51 1.78
CA SER A 128 5.40 6.00 0.42
C SER A 128 4.10 6.01 -0.39
N ILE A 129 2.99 5.64 0.23
CA ILE A 129 1.64 5.72 -0.33
C ILE A 129 1.28 7.19 -0.65
N TYR A 130 1.50 8.09 0.31
CA TYR A 130 1.25 9.52 0.14
C TYR A 130 2.05 10.07 -1.06
N LEU A 131 3.34 9.74 -1.13
CA LEU A 131 4.22 10.22 -2.19
C LEU A 131 3.77 9.71 -3.56
N THR A 132 3.36 8.45 -3.64
CA THR A 132 2.83 7.82 -4.85
C THR A 132 1.58 8.55 -5.31
N ILE A 133 0.57 8.67 -4.45
CA ILE A 133 -0.71 9.28 -4.81
C ILE A 133 -0.52 10.73 -5.22
N LYS A 134 0.20 11.51 -4.42
CA LYS A 134 0.47 12.92 -4.70
C LYS A 134 1.16 13.07 -6.06
N LYS A 135 2.24 12.33 -6.30
CA LYS A 135 3.02 12.46 -7.55
C LYS A 135 2.23 12.00 -8.76
N THR A 136 1.44 10.94 -8.64
CA THR A 136 0.60 10.43 -9.73
C THR A 136 -0.53 11.39 -10.06
N LEU A 137 -1.28 11.87 -9.08
CA LEU A 137 -2.36 12.84 -9.29
C LEU A 137 -1.83 14.18 -9.83
N SER A 138 -0.68 14.64 -9.34
CA SER A 138 -0.01 15.83 -9.89
C SER A 138 0.67 15.59 -11.25
N ARG A 139 0.63 14.37 -11.80
CA ARG A 139 1.29 13.99 -13.06
C ARG A 139 2.81 14.28 -13.09
N THR A 140 3.46 14.14 -11.93
CA THR A 140 4.90 14.36 -11.73
C THR A 140 5.67 13.06 -11.41
N ILE A 141 5.03 11.91 -11.60
CA ILE A 141 5.67 10.61 -11.43
C ILE A 141 6.76 10.44 -12.51
N SER A 142 7.98 10.13 -12.08
CA SER A 142 9.13 9.85 -12.95
C SER A 142 9.78 8.53 -12.54
N LEU A 143 10.57 7.91 -13.41
CA LEU A 143 11.28 6.67 -13.08
C LEU A 143 12.15 6.80 -11.83
N LYS A 144 12.79 7.97 -11.63
CA LYS A 144 13.58 8.26 -10.42
C LYS A 144 12.70 8.31 -9.17
N ALA A 145 11.51 8.91 -9.28
CA ALA A 145 10.57 8.96 -8.17
C ALA A 145 10.02 7.56 -7.83
N LEU A 146 9.76 6.73 -8.85
CA LEU A 146 9.31 5.35 -8.66
C LEU A 146 10.38 4.49 -7.98
N ALA A 147 11.64 4.59 -8.44
CA ALA A 147 12.76 3.91 -7.80
C ALA A 147 12.93 4.35 -6.33
N TYR A 148 12.75 5.65 -6.05
CA TYR A 148 12.77 6.17 -4.68
C TYR A 148 11.64 5.61 -3.82
N ILE A 149 10.40 5.57 -4.32
CA ILE A 149 9.25 4.98 -3.61
C ILE A 149 9.48 3.50 -3.31
N TYR A 150 9.93 2.73 -4.30
CA TYR A 150 10.20 1.30 -4.13
C TYR A 150 11.38 1.06 -3.18
N GLY A 151 12.38 1.96 -3.19
CA GLY A 151 13.47 1.96 -2.23
C GLY A 151 12.99 2.20 -0.79
N ILE A 152 12.00 3.07 -0.56
CA ILE A 152 11.42 3.24 0.77
C ILE A 152 10.72 1.95 1.23
N PHE A 153 9.97 1.28 0.35
CA PHE A 153 9.34 0.00 0.68
C PHE A 153 10.35 -1.12 0.94
N PHE A 154 11.50 -1.10 0.25
CA PHE A 154 12.59 -2.02 0.55
C PHE A 154 13.10 -1.81 1.98
N ILE A 155 13.35 -0.56 2.37
CA ILE A 155 13.76 -0.21 3.73
C ILE A 155 12.67 -0.60 4.74
N ALA A 156 11.40 -0.36 4.42
CA ALA A 156 10.27 -0.76 5.26
C ALA A 156 10.28 -2.28 5.54
N ALA A 157 10.46 -3.09 4.50
CA ALA A 157 10.54 -4.55 4.64
C ALA A 157 11.75 -5.02 5.47
N VAL A 158 12.92 -4.38 5.32
CA VAL A 158 14.10 -4.66 6.16
C VAL A 158 13.81 -4.34 7.63
N VAL A 159 13.21 -3.18 7.89
CA VAL A 159 12.84 -2.73 9.24
C VAL A 159 11.81 -3.68 9.85
N GLU A 160 10.78 -4.06 9.09
CA GLU A 160 9.72 -4.96 9.53
C GLU A 160 10.25 -6.33 9.94
N VAL A 161 11.08 -6.96 9.10
CA VAL A 161 11.72 -8.24 9.46
C VAL A 161 12.66 -8.08 10.66
N GLY A 162 13.39 -6.96 10.74
CA GLY A 162 14.25 -6.64 11.88
C GLY A 162 13.48 -6.52 13.19
N PHE A 163 12.30 -5.88 13.17
CA PHE A 163 11.41 -5.77 14.32
C PHE A 163 10.85 -7.12 14.74
N ILE A 164 10.37 -7.93 13.79
CA ILE A 164 9.89 -9.30 14.07
C ILE A 164 10.97 -10.11 14.78
N ASN A 165 12.22 -10.03 14.32
CA ASN A 165 13.35 -10.76 14.92
C ASN A 165 13.78 -10.23 16.30
N LEU A 166 13.49 -8.97 16.63
CA LEU A 166 13.77 -8.40 17.96
C LEU A 166 12.69 -8.76 18.99
N LEU A 167 11.48 -9.05 18.53
CA LEU A 167 10.30 -9.31 19.37
C LEU A 167 10.05 -10.81 19.62
N MET A 168 10.61 -11.68 18.77
CA MET A 168 10.48 -13.15 18.82
C MET A 168 11.73 -13.78 19.43
#